data_AF-A0A6G8NPX8-F1
#
_entry.id   AF-A0A6G8NPX8-F1
#
_cell.length_a   1.000
_cell.length_b   1.000
_cell.length_c   1.000
_cell.angle_alpha   90.00
_cell.angle_beta   90.00
_cell.angle_gamma   90.00
#
_symmetry.space_group_name_H-M   'P 1'
#
loop_
_entity.id
_entity.type
_entity.pdbx_description
1 polymer ?
#
loop_
_entity_poly.entity_id
_entity_poly.type
_entity_poly.pdbx_seq_one_letter_code
_entity_poly.pdbx_strand_id
1 'polypeptide(L)'
;MQLSNYLFFSKACEQALDFYAECGLGKVVEVLRYGAGDIALANESMRGKIMHARFEGPGVLFYASDNDDAEPMHGSAHILTMDNRDQTNQLFERLGQGANVTTPLAVQPWGGYFGKLTDKFGVFSGCSIARLDFHFRVASRISLRPIALAIANANAPVLLPTYRR
;
A
#
# COMPACT_ATOMS: atom_id res chain seq x y z
N MET A 1 -17.56 -7.91 -14.35
CA MET A 1 -17.31 -6.84 -13.35
C MET A 1 -15.81 -6.79 -13.08
N GLN A 2 -15.21 -5.61 -13.03
CA GLN A 2 -13.77 -5.39 -12.79
C GLN A 2 -13.61 -4.37 -11.66
N LEU A 3 -12.69 -4.64 -10.72
CA LEU A 3 -12.34 -3.73 -9.62
C LEU A 3 -10.90 -3.26 -9.83
N SER A 4 -10.68 -1.96 -9.72
CA SER A 4 -9.36 -1.33 -9.85
C SER A 4 -9.27 -0.16 -8.90
N ASN A 5 -8.08 0.06 -8.35
CA ASN A 5 -7.82 1.23 -7.52
C ASN A 5 -7.51 2.46 -8.38
N TYR A 6 -7.69 3.62 -7.77
CA TYR A 6 -7.28 4.91 -8.31
C TYR A 6 -6.30 5.55 -7.32
N LEU A 7 -5.10 5.87 -7.80
CA LEU A 7 -4.02 6.48 -7.02
C LEU A 7 -4.04 7.99 -7.19
N PHE A 8 -3.90 8.71 -6.08
CA PHE A 8 -3.83 10.17 -6.08
C PHE A 8 -2.46 10.59 -5.60
N PHE A 9 -1.79 11.38 -6.42
CA PHE A 9 -0.51 12.00 -6.10
C PHE A 9 -0.69 13.51 -6.08
N SER A 10 0.16 14.24 -5.38
CA SER A 10 0.09 15.71 -5.45
C SER A 10 0.63 16.21 -6.78
N LYS A 11 1.88 15.85 -7.13
CA LYS A 11 2.58 16.30 -8.37
C LYS A 11 3.60 15.30 -8.92
N ALA A 12 3.56 14.07 -8.43
CA ALA A 12 4.57 13.03 -8.62
C ALA A 12 4.04 11.80 -9.38
N CYS A 13 2.84 11.86 -9.97
CA CYS A 13 2.21 10.72 -10.63
C CYS A 13 3.07 10.15 -11.75
N GLU A 14 3.63 11.00 -12.61
CA GLU A 14 4.49 10.57 -13.73
C GLU A 14 5.71 9.78 -13.24
N GLN A 15 6.43 10.32 -12.24
CA GLN A 15 7.58 9.63 -11.65
C GLN A 15 7.19 8.32 -10.98
N ALA A 16 5.99 8.25 -10.38
CA ALA A 16 5.48 7.02 -9.77
C ALA A 16 5.20 5.95 -10.83
N LEU A 17 4.51 6.31 -11.91
CA LEU A 17 4.20 5.38 -13.00
C LEU A 17 5.47 4.87 -13.69
N ASP A 18 6.45 5.74 -13.93
CA ASP A 18 7.74 5.33 -14.51
C ASP A 18 8.47 4.35 -13.59
N PHE A 19 8.52 4.63 -12.29
CA PHE A 19 9.10 3.72 -11.31
C PHE A 19 8.38 2.37 -11.25
N TYR A 20 7.05 2.35 -11.32
CA TYR A 20 6.29 1.10 -11.35
C TYR A 20 6.54 0.29 -12.62
N ALA A 21 6.73 0.96 -13.76
CA ALA A 21 7.13 0.32 -15.00
C ALA A 21 8.55 -0.28 -14.89
N GLU A 22 9.51 0.47 -14.34
CA GLU A 22 10.88 0.00 -14.07
C GLU A 22 10.93 -1.20 -13.11
N CYS A 23 10.03 -1.22 -12.12
CA CYS A 23 9.88 -2.36 -11.22
C CYS A 23 9.39 -3.63 -11.95
N GLY A 24 8.81 -3.48 -13.14
CA GLY A 24 8.25 -4.56 -13.95
C GLY A 24 6.77 -4.81 -13.69
N LEU A 25 6.05 -3.86 -13.07
CA LEU A 25 4.62 -4.02 -12.79
C LEU A 25 3.73 -3.87 -14.02
N GLY A 26 4.24 -3.25 -15.09
CA GLY A 26 3.46 -2.97 -16.29
C GLY A 26 3.92 -1.72 -17.02
N LYS A 27 2.98 -1.03 -17.66
CA LYS A 27 3.20 0.21 -18.40
C LYS A 27 1.97 1.09 -18.38
N VAL A 28 2.18 2.38 -18.62
CA VAL A 28 1.10 3.32 -18.89
C VAL A 28 0.53 3.06 -20.28
N VAL A 29 -0.79 2.93 -20.39
CA VAL A 29 -1.50 2.66 -21.66
C VAL A 29 -2.39 3.82 -22.10
N GLU A 30 -2.74 4.72 -21.18
CA GLU A 30 -3.54 5.91 -21.46
C GLU A 30 -3.05 7.05 -20.56
N VAL A 31 -2.96 8.26 -21.11
CA VAL A 31 -2.62 9.49 -20.36
C VAL A 31 -3.44 10.67 -20.89
N LEU A 32 -4.08 11.37 -19.99
CA LEU A 32 -4.64 12.71 -20.18
C LEU A 32 -3.90 13.68 -19.26
N ARG A 33 -3.56 14.85 -19.79
CA ARG A 33 -2.81 15.89 -19.06
C ARG A 33 -3.65 17.14 -18.88
N TYR A 34 -3.46 17.79 -17.75
CA TYR A 34 -4.03 19.10 -17.48
C TYR A 34 -3.55 20.13 -18.50
N GLY A 35 -4.49 20.92 -19.04
CA GLY A 35 -4.21 21.95 -20.03
C GLY A 35 -3.93 21.45 -21.44
N ALA A 36 -4.17 20.16 -21.73
CA ALA A 36 -4.18 19.63 -23.09
C ALA A 36 -5.57 19.84 -23.73
N GLY A 37 -5.61 20.41 -24.94
CA GLY A 37 -6.87 20.73 -25.62
C GLY A 37 -7.71 21.74 -24.83
N ASP A 38 -9.03 21.53 -24.80
CA ASP A 38 -10.00 22.39 -24.10
C ASP A 38 -10.21 21.99 -22.61
N ILE A 39 -9.31 21.19 -22.04
CA ILE A 39 -9.40 20.74 -20.65
C ILE A 39 -9.11 21.91 -19.70
N ALA A 40 -10.08 22.23 -18.84
CA ALA A 40 -9.97 23.30 -17.85
C ALA A 40 -8.84 23.03 -16.85
N LEU A 41 -8.10 24.10 -16.52
CA LEU A 41 -7.09 24.12 -15.47
C LEU A 41 -7.69 24.75 -14.22
N ALA A 42 -7.75 23.99 -13.13
CA ALA A 42 -8.11 24.55 -11.82
C ALA A 42 -7.05 25.54 -11.33
N ASN A 43 -5.77 25.25 -11.58
CA ASN A 43 -4.66 26.14 -11.32
C ASN A 43 -3.52 25.90 -12.33
N GLU A 44 -2.71 26.93 -12.59
CA GLU A 44 -1.58 26.84 -13.54
C GLU A 44 -0.48 25.87 -13.10
N SER A 45 -0.33 25.63 -11.80
CA SER A 45 0.69 24.73 -11.27
C SER A 45 0.47 23.26 -11.63
N MET A 46 -0.72 22.91 -12.13
CA MET A 46 -1.07 21.58 -12.61
C MET A 46 -0.86 21.41 -14.11
N ARG A 47 -0.54 22.46 -14.88
CA ARG A 47 -0.35 22.35 -16.33
C ARG A 47 0.69 21.30 -16.68
N GLY A 48 0.34 20.37 -17.58
CA GLY A 48 1.19 19.27 -18.01
C GLY A 48 1.27 18.09 -17.04
N LYS A 49 0.72 18.21 -15.82
CA LYS A 49 0.59 17.09 -14.87
C LYS A 49 -0.46 16.08 -15.33
N ILE A 50 -0.40 14.88 -14.76
CA ILE A 50 -1.28 13.78 -15.16
C ILE A 50 -2.67 14.04 -14.57
N MET A 51 -3.65 14.30 -15.43
CA MET A 51 -5.07 14.40 -15.02
C MET A 51 -5.69 13.01 -14.88
N HIS A 52 -5.31 12.10 -15.77
CA HIS A 52 -5.74 10.72 -15.74
C HIS A 52 -4.67 9.86 -16.39
N ALA A 53 -4.35 8.74 -15.77
CA ALA A 53 -3.54 7.70 -16.38
C ALA A 53 -4.15 6.33 -16.08
N ARG A 54 -4.01 5.43 -17.05
CA ARG A 54 -4.32 4.00 -16.91
C ARG A 54 -3.01 3.22 -16.99
N PHE A 55 -2.76 2.39 -15.99
CA PHE A 55 -1.58 1.54 -15.92
C PHE A 55 -1.98 0.07 -15.94
N GLU A 56 -1.33 -0.71 -16.81
CA GLU A 56 -1.63 -2.10 -17.03
C GLU A 56 -0.39 -2.98 -17.02
N GLY A 57 -0.53 -4.17 -16.44
CA GLY A 57 0.44 -5.26 -16.51
C GLY A 57 -0.19 -6.62 -16.18
N PRO A 58 0.60 -7.70 -16.15
CA PRO A 58 0.09 -9.03 -15.81
C PRO A 58 -0.54 -9.05 -14.40
N GLY A 59 -1.87 -9.16 -14.34
CA GLY A 59 -2.62 -9.11 -13.06
C GLY A 59 -2.67 -7.74 -12.39
N VAL A 60 -2.18 -6.69 -13.06
CA VAL A 60 -2.13 -5.32 -12.55
C VAL A 60 -3.02 -4.44 -13.42
N LEU A 61 -3.97 -3.76 -12.77
CA LEU A 61 -4.74 -2.68 -13.38
C LEU A 61 -5.07 -1.65 -12.32
N PHE A 62 -4.56 -0.44 -12.52
CA PHE A 62 -4.92 0.71 -11.72
C PHE A 62 -4.92 1.98 -12.54
N TYR A 63 -5.50 3.01 -11.95
CA TYR A 63 -5.51 4.36 -12.50
C TYR A 63 -4.78 5.30 -11.58
N ALA A 64 -4.34 6.44 -12.10
CA ALA A 64 -3.67 7.45 -11.30
C ALA A 64 -3.92 8.88 -11.81
N SER A 65 -3.80 9.86 -10.92
CA SER A 65 -3.74 11.28 -11.27
C SER A 65 -2.87 12.07 -10.29
N ASP A 66 -2.44 13.24 -10.73
CA ASP A 66 -1.99 14.34 -9.88
C ASP A 66 -3.19 15.22 -9.51
N ASN A 67 -3.40 15.54 -8.24
CA ASN A 67 -4.37 16.54 -7.80
C ASN A 67 -3.70 17.56 -6.88
N ASP A 68 -4.10 18.83 -6.96
CA ASP A 68 -3.56 19.90 -6.11
C ASP A 68 -4.00 19.77 -4.64
N ASP A 69 -5.12 19.11 -4.40
CA ASP A 69 -5.69 18.79 -3.10
C ASP A 69 -5.48 17.31 -2.68
N ALA A 70 -4.57 16.59 -3.33
CA ALA A 70 -4.29 15.20 -2.98
C ALA A 70 -3.74 15.08 -1.56
N GLU A 71 -4.51 14.41 -0.69
CA GLU A 71 -4.06 13.97 0.62
C GLU A 71 -3.21 12.69 0.52
N PRO A 72 -2.28 12.46 1.45
CA PRO A 72 -1.54 11.21 1.51
C PRO A 72 -2.49 10.01 1.57
N MET A 73 -2.20 8.99 0.76
CA MET A 73 -3.04 7.81 0.69
C MET A 73 -2.96 6.97 1.98
N HIS A 74 -3.94 7.13 2.85
CA HIS A 74 -4.10 6.33 4.06
C HIS A 74 -5.21 5.30 3.90
N GLY A 75 -4.97 4.08 4.39
CA GLY A 75 -6.02 3.04 4.46
C GLY A 75 -6.24 2.19 3.20
N SER A 76 -5.40 2.35 2.17
CA SER A 76 -5.38 1.46 1.00
C SER A 76 -4.04 0.74 0.89
N ALA A 77 -4.05 -0.52 0.45
CA ALA A 77 -2.84 -1.32 0.25
C ALA A 77 -2.91 -2.08 -1.08
N HIS A 78 -1.81 -2.10 -1.82
CA HIS A 78 -1.65 -3.10 -2.89
C HIS A 78 -1.05 -4.37 -2.31
N ILE A 79 -1.74 -5.48 -2.50
CA ILE A 79 -1.19 -6.80 -2.21
C ILE A 79 -0.72 -7.38 -3.52
N LEU A 80 0.60 -7.44 -3.68
CA LEU A 80 1.25 -8.02 -4.86
C LEU A 80 1.63 -9.45 -4.55
N THR A 81 1.17 -10.36 -5.40
CA THR A 81 1.21 -11.79 -5.14
C THR A 81 1.95 -12.50 -6.25
N MET A 82 3.10 -13.09 -5.92
CA MET A 82 4.02 -13.71 -6.89
C MET A 82 4.07 -15.23 -6.76
N ASP A 83 4.41 -15.92 -7.85
CA ASP A 83 4.39 -17.40 -7.89
C ASP A 83 5.54 -18.05 -7.12
N ASN A 84 6.67 -17.34 -6.96
CA ASN A 84 7.85 -17.87 -6.29
C ASN A 84 8.64 -16.81 -5.51
N ARG A 85 9.53 -17.30 -4.63
CA ARG A 85 10.37 -16.47 -3.75
C ARG A 85 11.28 -15.51 -4.49
N ASP A 86 11.87 -15.94 -5.60
CA ASP A 86 12.85 -15.13 -6.32
C ASP A 86 12.18 -13.90 -6.95
N GLN A 87 10.99 -14.09 -7.55
CA GLN A 87 10.18 -12.99 -8.05
C GLN A 87 9.74 -12.05 -6.93
N THR A 88 9.28 -12.59 -5.79
CA THR A 88 8.92 -11.76 -4.63
C THR A 88 10.12 -10.94 -4.14
N ASN A 89 11.30 -11.55 -4.03
CA ASN A 89 12.52 -10.89 -3.58
C ASN A 89 12.92 -9.76 -4.51
N GLN A 90 12.98 -10.03 -5.82
CA GLN A 90 13.36 -9.03 -6.82
C GLN A 90 12.39 -7.86 -6.84
N LEU A 91 11.08 -8.15 -6.79
CA LEU A 91 10.07 -7.09 -6.79
C LEU A 91 10.12 -6.27 -5.49
N PHE A 92 10.26 -6.92 -4.34
CA PHE A 92 10.36 -6.25 -3.05
C PHE A 92 11.61 -5.38 -2.94
N GLU A 93 12.74 -5.84 -3.47
CA GLU A 93 13.97 -5.06 -3.54
C GLU A 93 13.81 -3.81 -4.41
N ARG A 94 13.23 -3.96 -5.61
CA ARG A 94 12.97 -2.82 -6.53
C ARG A 94 12.02 -1.80 -5.91
N LEU A 95 10.88 -2.27 -5.40
CA LEU A 95 9.91 -1.40 -4.70
C LEU A 95 10.48 -0.81 -3.41
N GLY A 96 11.45 -1.49 -2.79
CA GLY A 96 12.17 -1.06 -1.59
C GLY A 96 13.11 0.13 -1.78
N GLN A 97 13.44 0.50 -3.02
CA GLN A 97 14.35 1.60 -3.30
C GLN A 97 13.74 2.95 -2.87
N GLY A 98 14.25 3.52 -1.76
CA GLY A 98 13.73 4.75 -1.18
C GLY A 98 12.43 4.57 -0.40
N ALA A 99 12.02 3.34 -0.14
CA ALA A 99 10.82 3.01 0.60
C ALA A 99 11.05 3.03 2.13
N ASN A 100 9.96 3.20 2.88
CA ASN A 100 9.91 2.90 4.30
C ASN A 100 9.45 1.44 4.50
N VAL A 101 10.41 0.54 4.76
CA VAL A 101 10.11 -0.88 5.03
C VAL A 101 9.59 -1.04 6.46
N THR A 102 8.30 -1.34 6.59
CA THR A 102 7.64 -1.53 7.90
C THR A 102 7.61 -2.99 8.34
N THR A 103 7.74 -3.93 7.39
CA THR A 103 7.89 -5.36 7.68
C THR A 103 8.88 -5.94 6.68
N PRO A 104 10.09 -6.35 7.11
CA PRO A 104 11.05 -6.99 6.24
C PRO A 104 10.47 -8.26 5.60
N LEU A 105 10.82 -8.50 4.33
CA LEU A 105 10.38 -9.69 3.62
C LEU A 105 11.03 -10.94 4.23
N ALA A 106 10.21 -11.75 4.88
CA ALA A 106 10.64 -12.96 5.57
C ALA A 106 9.47 -13.93 5.74
N VAL A 107 9.76 -15.13 6.26
CA VAL A 107 8.70 -16.02 6.78
C VAL A 107 8.17 -15.41 8.07
N GLN A 108 6.88 -15.09 8.06
CA GLN A 108 6.19 -14.47 9.18
C GLN A 108 5.69 -15.51 10.19
N PRO A 109 5.31 -15.11 11.42
CA PRO A 109 4.86 -16.05 12.46
C PRO A 109 3.67 -16.94 12.07
N TRP A 110 2.84 -16.50 11.11
CA TRP A 110 1.73 -17.27 10.55
C TRP A 110 2.13 -18.19 9.38
N GLY A 111 3.42 -18.34 9.11
CA GLY A 111 3.98 -19.25 8.09
C GLY A 111 4.08 -18.67 6.68
N GLY A 112 3.45 -17.53 6.40
CA GLY A 112 3.50 -16.88 5.10
C GLY A 112 4.83 -16.17 4.83
N TYR A 113 5.33 -16.23 3.59
CA TYR A 113 6.42 -15.38 3.14
C TYR A 113 5.86 -14.02 2.70
N PHE A 114 6.13 -12.99 3.49
CA PHE A 114 5.47 -11.70 3.38
C PHE A 114 6.40 -10.56 3.81
N GLY A 115 6.24 -9.41 3.15
CA GLY A 115 6.92 -8.16 3.47
C GLY A 115 6.00 -6.98 3.19
N LYS A 116 6.30 -5.84 3.81
CA LYS A 116 5.47 -4.64 3.74
C LYS A 116 6.32 -3.39 3.73
N LEU A 117 6.03 -2.49 2.80
CA LEU A 117 6.71 -1.22 2.65
C LEU A 117 5.74 -0.12 2.22
N THR A 118 6.09 1.12 2.50
CA THR A 118 5.51 2.29 1.83
C THR A 118 6.55 2.77 0.83
N ASP A 119 6.22 2.83 -0.46
CA ASP A 119 7.18 3.27 -1.47
C ASP A 119 7.55 4.76 -1.31
N LYS A 120 8.51 5.22 -2.11
CA LYS A 120 8.99 6.61 -2.08
C LYS A 120 7.93 7.66 -2.46
N PHE A 121 6.78 7.24 -2.99
CA PHE A 121 5.65 8.09 -3.36
C PHE A 121 4.52 8.07 -2.31
N GLY A 122 4.70 7.33 -1.22
CA GLY A 122 3.71 7.21 -0.16
C GLY A 122 2.63 6.14 -0.41
N VAL A 123 2.74 5.35 -1.48
CA VAL A 123 1.80 4.27 -1.74
C VAL A 123 2.17 3.07 -0.88
N PHE A 124 1.22 2.66 -0.04
CA PHE A 124 1.39 1.53 0.85
C PHE A 124 1.20 0.22 0.09
N SER A 125 2.24 -0.63 0.11
CA SER A 125 2.27 -1.89 -0.62
C SER A 125 2.74 -3.05 0.25
N GLY A 126 1.99 -4.15 0.23
CA GLY A 126 2.38 -5.45 0.77
C GLY A 126 2.79 -6.39 -0.37
N CYS A 127 3.91 -7.09 -0.22
CA CYS A 127 4.32 -8.15 -1.13
C CYS A 127 4.17 -9.51 -0.43
N SER A 128 3.54 -10.48 -1.09
CA SER A 128 3.35 -11.84 -0.61
C SER A 128 3.64 -12.87 -1.70
N ILE A 129 3.87 -14.12 -1.30
CA ILE A 129 3.84 -15.27 -2.23
C ILE A 129 2.41 -15.79 -2.35
N ALA A 130 1.99 -16.08 -3.58
CA ALA A 130 0.66 -16.60 -3.97
C ALA A 130 0.30 -17.93 -3.34
N ARG A 131 1.32 -18.69 -2.97
CA ARG A 131 1.13 -19.91 -2.18
C ARG A 131 0.93 -19.54 -0.72
N LEU A 132 -0.29 -19.10 -0.42
CA LEU A 132 -0.89 -19.24 0.89
C LEU A 132 -1.00 -20.74 1.19
N ASP A 133 0.12 -21.37 1.52
CA ASP A 133 0.09 -22.44 2.49
C ASP A 133 -0.19 -21.76 3.84
N PHE A 134 -1.37 -21.16 4.00
CA PHE A 134 -2.03 -21.05 5.29
C PHE A 134 -2.35 -22.49 5.72
N HIS A 135 -1.31 -23.27 6.00
CA HIS A 135 -1.42 -24.29 7.01
C HIS A 135 -1.57 -23.52 8.30
N PHE A 136 -2.81 -23.10 8.60
CA PHE A 136 -3.28 -23.10 9.97
C PHE A 136 -3.10 -24.54 10.47
N ARG A 137 -1.87 -24.93 10.82
CA ARG A 137 -1.70 -25.87 11.90
C ARG A 137 -2.21 -25.10 13.10
N VAL A 138 -3.50 -25.25 13.35
CA VAL A 138 -4.04 -25.16 14.70
C VAL A 138 -3.19 -26.14 15.49
N ALA A 139 -2.09 -25.66 16.06
CA ALA A 139 -1.42 -26.34 17.13
C ALA A 139 -2.42 -26.28 18.28
N SER A 140 -3.33 -27.26 18.28
CA SER A 140 -4.23 -27.58 19.38
C SER A 140 -3.39 -27.99 20.57
N ARG A 141 -2.74 -27.01 21.22
CA ARG A 141 -2.01 -27.13 22.49
C ARG A 141 -1.52 -25.79 23.04
N ILE A 142 -2.21 -24.68 22.75
CA ILE A 142 -2.11 -23.51 23.64
C ILE A 142 -3.13 -23.72 24.76
N SER A 143 -2.63 -24.17 25.91
CA SER A 143 -3.35 -24.08 27.17
C SER A 143 -3.69 -22.62 27.43
N LEU A 144 -4.99 -22.28 27.45
CA LEU A 144 -5.55 -20.93 27.63
C LEU A 144 -5.35 -20.36 29.06
N ARG A 145 -4.23 -20.65 29.74
CA ARG A 145 -4.05 -20.37 31.17
C ARG A 145 -3.01 -19.33 31.59
N PRO A 146 -2.48 -18.43 30.74
CA PRO A 146 -1.96 -17.17 31.29
C PRO A 146 -2.53 -15.87 30.71
N ILE A 147 -3.27 -15.88 29.58
CA ILE A 147 -3.74 -14.63 28.96
C ILE A 147 -4.95 -14.01 29.70
N ALA A 148 -5.68 -14.80 30.49
CA ALA A 148 -6.79 -14.30 31.31
C ALA A 148 -6.35 -13.42 32.51
N LEU A 149 -5.07 -13.39 32.88
CA LEU A 149 -4.61 -12.61 34.04
C LEU A 149 -4.15 -11.18 33.69
N ALA A 150 -3.90 -10.89 32.41
CA ALA A 150 -3.42 -9.56 31.99
C ALA A 150 -4.53 -8.57 31.61
N ILE A 151 -5.78 -9.03 31.45
CA ILE A 151 -6.92 -8.19 31.05
C ILE A 151 -7.86 -7.88 32.25
N ALA A 152 -7.64 -8.52 33.40
CA ALA A 152 -8.47 -8.28 34.60
C ALA A 152 -8.06 -7.06 35.45
N ASN A 153 -6.95 -6.38 35.13
CA ASN A 153 -6.44 -5.24 35.93
C ASN A 153 -6.61 -3.86 35.28
N ALA A 154 -7.38 -3.73 34.19
CA ALA A 154 -7.58 -2.46 33.49
C ALA A 154 -8.94 -1.76 33.79
N ASN A 155 -9.79 -2.33 34.67
CA ASN A 155 -11.09 -1.76 35.02
C ASN A 155 -11.12 -1.16 36.44
N ALA A 156 -10.10 -0.39 36.81
CA ALA A 156 -10.19 0.51 37.96
C ALA A 156 -10.82 1.85 37.49
N PRO A 157 -11.91 2.35 38.10
CA PRO A 157 -12.51 3.62 37.73
C PRO A 157 -11.58 4.79 38.06
N VAL A 158 -11.28 5.62 37.06
CA VAL A 158 -10.56 6.88 37.20
C VAL A 158 -11.46 7.87 37.96
N LEU A 159 -11.10 8.18 39.20
CA LEU A 159 -11.67 9.30 39.97
C LEU A 159 -11.15 10.61 39.39
N LEU A 160 -12.04 11.40 38.78
CA LEU A 160 -11.74 12.79 38.37
C LEU A 160 -11.67 13.68 39.62
N PRO A 161 -10.63 14.53 39.78
CA PRO A 161 -10.60 15.49 40.87
C PRO A 161 -11.58 16.64 40.61
N THR A 162 -12.51 16.83 41.55
CA THR A 162 -13.43 17.98 41.60
C THR A 162 -12.66 19.28 41.81
N TYR A 163 -12.76 20.20 40.86
CA TYR A 163 -12.26 21.57 41.01
C TYR A 163 -13.20 22.33 41.96
N ARG A 164 -12.71 22.72 43.15
CA ARG A 164 -13.41 23.66 44.02
C ARG A 164 -13.25 25.07 43.47
N ARG A 165 -14.35 25.83 43.49
CA ARG A 165 -14.39 27.28 43.30
C ARG A 165 -13.59 28.01 44.37
#